data_AF-A0A939B0A9-F1
#
_entry.id   AF-A0A939B0A9-F1
#
_cell.length_a   1.000
_cell.length_b   1.000
_cell.length_c   1.000
_cell.angle_alpha   90.00
_cell.angle_beta   90.00
_cell.angle_gamma   90.00
#
_symmetry.space_group_name_H-M   'P 1'
#
loop_
_entity.id
_entity.type
_entity.pdbx_description
1 polymer ?
#
loop_
_entity_poly.entity_id
_entity_poly.type
_entity_poly.pdbx_seq_one_letter_code
_entity_poly.pdbx_strand_id
1 'polypeptide(L)'
;MSDRKPLLSLLVACWNSELLLGRFLPSLAEQTFQDWELLLLDNASSDGSAALVADHCRRHPGQRVRWLSRPDGGIYDAWNHGLAEAQGCYLSFIGSDDTFAGPDSLALLAGLTATGADLITARNAYYAADGRFLRHWGSGWNWRRQRQSMTIAHPGMLLRRALFERFGAFDTSFRICGDYEWLLRLPQGLRSVHSSDVILNVVQAGVSHTRIAAVYRETFRAQCRHLGLGWSAGCWLLNWLQYGRRRCIGLA
;
A
#
# COMPACT_ATOMS: atom_id res chain seq x y z
N MET A 1 -9.97 -26.92 5.82
CA MET A 1 -9.12 -25.85 5.27
C MET A 1 -7.68 -26.16 5.66
N SER A 2 -6.74 -26.03 4.74
CA SER A 2 -5.32 -26.38 4.98
C SER A 2 -4.75 -25.57 6.15
N ASP A 3 -4.24 -26.26 7.16
CA ASP A 3 -3.60 -25.74 8.39
C ASP A 3 -2.26 -25.02 8.12
N ARG A 4 -1.92 -24.84 6.84
CA ARG A 4 -0.70 -24.16 6.40
C ARG A 4 -0.94 -22.65 6.36
N LYS A 5 -0.10 -21.89 7.06
CA LYS A 5 -0.03 -20.42 6.97
C LYS A 5 0.20 -19.97 5.52
N PRO A 6 -0.52 -18.94 5.03
CA PRO A 6 -0.34 -18.45 3.67
C PRO A 6 1.05 -17.82 3.49
N LEU A 7 1.54 -17.69 2.26
CA LEU A 7 2.76 -16.94 2.02
C LEU A 7 2.52 -15.43 2.16
N LEU A 8 1.42 -14.95 1.61
CA LEU A 8 1.07 -13.53 1.55
C LEU A 8 -0.20 -13.24 2.36
N SER A 9 -0.20 -12.14 3.11
CA SER A 9 -1.43 -11.49 3.60
C SER A 9 -1.62 -10.18 2.85
N LEU A 10 -2.74 -10.06 2.17
CA LEU A 10 -3.18 -8.84 1.49
C LEU A 10 -4.10 -8.08 2.45
N LEU A 11 -3.68 -6.90 2.91
CA LEU A 11 -4.41 -6.07 3.84
C LEU A 11 -5.00 -4.90 3.05
N VAL A 12 -6.33 -4.88 2.94
CA VAL A 12 -7.06 -3.88 2.16
C VAL A 12 -7.99 -3.13 3.11
N ALA A 13 -7.72 -1.85 3.32
CA ALA A 13 -8.62 -0.98 4.07
C ALA A 13 -9.74 -0.48 3.15
N CYS A 14 -10.98 -0.56 3.61
CA CYS A 14 -12.15 -0.12 2.85
C CYS A 14 -13.16 0.60 3.74
N TRP A 15 -13.90 1.52 3.13
CA TRP A 15 -15.04 2.20 3.73
C TRP A 15 -15.96 2.69 2.62
N ASN A 16 -17.23 2.30 2.66
CA ASN A 16 -18.22 2.55 1.62
C ASN A 16 -17.64 2.37 0.21
N SER A 17 -17.09 1.18 -0.02
CA SER A 17 -16.24 0.87 -1.16
C SER A 17 -16.91 -0.07 -2.16
N GLU A 18 -18.24 -0.14 -2.22
CA GLU A 18 -18.98 -1.09 -3.07
C GLU A 18 -18.51 -1.04 -4.52
N LEU A 19 -18.45 0.16 -5.11
CA LEU A 19 -18.00 0.35 -6.50
C LEU A 19 -16.52 -0.03 -6.72
N LEU A 20 -15.68 0.19 -5.72
CA LEU A 20 -14.24 -0.04 -5.80
C LEU A 20 -13.92 -1.53 -5.64
N LEU A 21 -14.55 -2.19 -4.65
CA LEU A 21 -14.48 -3.63 -4.44
C LEU A 21 -15.03 -4.41 -5.64
N GLY A 22 -16.05 -3.86 -6.31
CA GLY A 22 -16.56 -4.41 -7.57
C GLY A 22 -15.52 -4.49 -8.70
N ARG A 23 -14.41 -3.74 -8.61
CA ARG A 23 -13.27 -3.81 -9.54
C ARG A 23 -12.09 -4.59 -8.97
N PHE A 24 -11.80 -4.40 -7.69
CA PHE A 24 -10.70 -5.09 -7.00
C PHE A 24 -10.89 -6.61 -6.95
N LEU A 25 -12.06 -7.07 -6.49
CA LEU A 25 -12.32 -8.50 -6.28
C LEU A 25 -12.23 -9.35 -7.56
N PRO A 26 -12.75 -8.92 -8.73
CA PRO A 26 -12.48 -9.61 -9.99
C PRO A 26 -11.00 -9.71 -10.34
N SER A 27 -10.23 -8.63 -10.19
CA SER A 27 -8.78 -8.66 -10.49
C SER A 27 -7.98 -9.60 -9.57
N LEU A 28 -8.45 -9.77 -8.33
CA LEU A 28 -7.92 -10.76 -7.40
C LEU A 28 -8.33 -12.18 -7.78
N ALA A 29 -9.57 -12.38 -8.23
CA ALA A 29 -10.09 -13.69 -8.61
C ALA A 29 -9.29 -14.34 -9.76
N GLU A 30 -8.74 -13.50 -10.65
CA GLU A 30 -7.95 -13.91 -11.83
C GLU A 30 -6.50 -14.28 -11.51
N GLN A 31 -6.04 -14.09 -10.26
CA GLN A 31 -4.63 -14.32 -9.93
C GLN A 31 -4.24 -15.80 -10.06
N THR A 32 -3.13 -16.12 -10.73
CA THR A 32 -2.65 -17.50 -10.91
C THR A 32 -2.03 -18.07 -9.64
N PHE A 33 -1.44 -17.22 -8.81
CA PHE A 33 -0.91 -17.57 -7.50
C PHE A 33 -2.01 -17.57 -6.44
N GLN A 34 -2.10 -18.64 -5.62
CA GLN A 34 -3.21 -18.87 -4.69
C GLN A 34 -2.78 -19.02 -3.21
N ASP A 35 -1.48 -19.01 -2.89
CA ASP A 35 -0.98 -19.13 -1.51
C ASP A 35 -0.99 -17.77 -0.78
N TRP A 36 -2.18 -17.18 -0.69
CA TRP A 36 -2.46 -15.89 -0.07
C TRP A 36 -3.72 -15.92 0.80
N GLU A 37 -3.84 -14.95 1.70
CA GLU A 37 -5.09 -14.56 2.34
C GLU A 37 -5.38 -13.08 2.08
N LEU A 38 -6.67 -12.73 2.04
CA LEU A 38 -7.15 -11.37 1.95
C LEU A 38 -7.87 -10.99 3.25
N LEU A 39 -7.42 -9.91 3.87
CA LEU A 39 -8.08 -9.25 4.99
C LEU A 39 -8.68 -7.94 4.50
N LEU A 40 -10.00 -7.91 4.37
CA LEU A 40 -10.76 -6.69 4.09
C LEU A 40 -11.11 -6.02 5.42
N LEU A 41 -10.48 -4.87 5.67
CA LEU A 41 -10.50 -4.13 6.92
C LEU A 41 -11.49 -2.97 6.75
N ASP A 42 -12.73 -3.23 7.13
CA ASP A 42 -13.87 -2.37 6.84
C ASP A 42 -14.19 -1.42 8.00
N ASN A 43 -14.31 -0.12 7.70
CA ASN A 43 -14.69 0.91 8.66
C ASN A 43 -16.21 1.00 8.87
N ALA A 44 -16.85 -0.12 9.21
CA ALA A 44 -18.30 -0.22 9.40
C ALA A 44 -19.11 0.39 8.22
N SER A 45 -18.85 -0.09 7.00
CA SER A 45 -19.55 0.37 5.80
C SER A 45 -21.07 0.18 5.91
N SER A 46 -21.81 1.13 5.33
CA SER A 46 -23.27 1.12 5.28
C SER A 46 -23.82 0.87 3.87
N ASP A 47 -22.95 0.64 2.88
CA ASP A 47 -23.29 0.36 1.49
C ASP A 47 -23.29 -1.14 1.17
N GLY A 48 -23.32 -1.52 -0.12
CA GLY A 48 -23.32 -2.91 -0.56
C GLY A 48 -21.97 -3.64 -0.42
N SER A 49 -20.94 -3.04 0.17
CA SER A 49 -19.59 -3.63 0.27
C SER A 49 -19.60 -5.03 0.90
N ALA A 50 -20.30 -5.21 2.02
CA ALA A 50 -20.36 -6.50 2.72
C ALA A 50 -21.05 -7.58 1.88
N ALA A 51 -22.10 -7.21 1.15
CA ALA A 51 -22.83 -8.13 0.28
C ALA A 51 -21.97 -8.60 -0.90
N LEU A 52 -21.21 -7.68 -1.52
CA LEU A 52 -20.26 -8.01 -2.59
C LEU A 52 -19.18 -9.00 -2.14
N VAL A 53 -18.65 -8.81 -0.93
CA VAL A 53 -17.62 -9.70 -0.38
C VAL A 53 -18.19 -11.07 -0.05
N ALA A 54 -19.38 -11.12 0.54
CA ALA A 54 -20.08 -12.38 0.79
C ALA A 54 -20.34 -13.14 -0.53
N ASP A 55 -20.75 -12.44 -1.58
CA ASP A 55 -20.95 -13.03 -2.90
C ASP A 55 -19.65 -13.58 -3.51
N HIS A 56 -18.55 -12.83 -3.40
CA HIS A 56 -17.23 -13.28 -3.84
C HIS A 56 -16.81 -14.57 -3.12
N CYS A 57 -16.94 -14.62 -1.80
CA CYS A 57 -16.60 -15.82 -1.01
C CYS A 57 -17.43 -17.04 -1.43
N ARG A 58 -18.72 -16.86 -1.78
CA ARG A 58 -19.57 -17.95 -2.30
C ARG A 58 -19.10 -18.45 -3.66
N ARG A 59 -18.71 -17.56 -4.57
CA ARG A 59 -18.22 -17.91 -5.91
C ARG A 59 -16.82 -18.53 -5.90
N HIS A 60 -16.00 -18.20 -4.91
CA HIS A 60 -14.61 -18.63 -4.81
C HIS A 60 -14.30 -19.29 -3.45
N PRO A 61 -14.93 -20.43 -3.10
CA PRO A 61 -14.83 -21.03 -1.76
C PRO A 61 -13.43 -21.53 -1.38
N GLY A 62 -12.50 -21.62 -2.34
CA GLY A 62 -11.09 -21.96 -2.10
C GLY A 62 -10.21 -20.77 -1.70
N GLN A 63 -10.69 -19.53 -1.89
CA GLN A 63 -9.93 -18.32 -1.58
C GLN A 63 -10.11 -17.92 -0.11
N ARG A 64 -8.99 -17.55 0.54
CA ARG A 64 -8.97 -17.19 1.96
C ARG A 64 -9.31 -15.71 2.14
N VAL A 65 -10.58 -15.35 1.98
CA VAL A 65 -11.06 -13.98 2.14
C VAL A 65 -11.78 -13.81 3.47
N ARG A 66 -11.35 -12.81 4.26
CA ARG A 66 -11.95 -12.47 5.56
C ARG A 66 -12.42 -11.02 5.56
N TRP A 67 -13.69 -10.82 5.90
CA TRP A 67 -14.28 -9.50 6.14
C TRP A 67 -14.18 -9.17 7.63
N LEU A 68 -13.43 -8.13 7.95
CA LEU A 68 -13.14 -7.69 9.31
C LEU A 68 -13.66 -6.26 9.49
N SER A 69 -14.93 -6.15 9.87
CA SER A 69 -15.62 -4.86 10.00
C SER A 69 -15.68 -4.38 11.44
N ARG A 70 -15.21 -3.15 11.65
CA ARG A 70 -15.33 -2.41 12.91
C ARG A 70 -15.13 -0.91 12.62
N PRO A 71 -15.69 0.00 13.43
CA PRO A 71 -15.29 1.40 13.37
C PRO A 71 -13.77 1.54 13.57
N ASP A 72 -13.11 2.36 12.77
CA ASP A 72 -11.68 2.63 12.86
C ASP A 72 -11.35 4.13 12.85
N GLY A 73 -10.18 4.43 13.39
CA GLY A 73 -9.60 5.76 13.44
C GLY A 73 -8.94 6.20 12.14
N GLY A 74 -9.14 5.53 11.00
CA GLY A 74 -8.51 5.79 9.71
C GLY A 74 -7.61 4.64 9.23
N ILE A 75 -7.06 4.80 8.01
CA ILE A 75 -6.37 3.72 7.26
C ILE A 75 -5.29 2.98 8.06
N TYR A 76 -4.48 3.68 8.85
CA TYR A 76 -3.41 3.04 9.62
C TYR A 76 -3.93 2.28 10.85
N ASP A 77 -5.08 2.67 11.40
CA ASP A 77 -5.75 1.88 12.45
C ASP A 77 -6.36 0.60 11.86
N ALA A 78 -6.99 0.70 10.68
CA ALA A 78 -7.45 -0.45 9.93
C ALA A 78 -6.29 -1.42 9.62
N TRP A 79 -5.19 -0.92 9.05
CA TRP A 79 -4.01 -1.74 8.76
C TRP A 79 -3.36 -2.33 10.01
N ASN A 80 -3.31 -1.60 11.13
CA ASN A 80 -2.79 -2.15 12.39
C ASN A 80 -3.66 -3.28 12.95
N HIS A 81 -4.98 -3.20 12.77
CA HIS A 81 -5.86 -4.33 13.07
C HIS A 81 -5.57 -5.52 12.15
N GLY A 82 -5.42 -5.28 10.84
CA GLY A 82 -5.03 -6.32 9.90
C GLY A 82 -3.68 -6.95 10.20
N LEU A 83 -2.71 -6.16 10.68
CA LEU A 83 -1.38 -6.65 11.09
C LEU A 83 -1.49 -7.72 12.18
N ALA A 84 -2.38 -7.51 13.16
CA ALA A 84 -2.62 -8.44 14.25
C ALA A 84 -3.33 -9.72 13.77
N GLU A 85 -4.20 -9.60 12.78
CA GLU A 85 -5.03 -10.71 12.25
C GLU A 85 -4.36 -11.54 11.16
N ALA A 86 -3.36 -10.96 10.49
CA ALA A 86 -2.65 -11.58 9.38
C ALA A 86 -1.85 -12.80 9.85
N GLN A 87 -1.79 -13.82 9.01
CA GLN A 87 -1.07 -15.08 9.24
C GLN A 87 0.10 -15.30 8.27
N GLY A 88 0.14 -14.55 7.17
CA GLY A 88 1.11 -14.68 6.10
C GLY A 88 2.54 -14.25 6.45
N CYS A 89 3.53 -14.81 5.77
CA CYS A 89 4.95 -14.48 5.97
C CYS A 89 5.30 -13.07 5.49
N TYR A 90 4.65 -12.62 4.40
CA TYR A 90 4.77 -11.29 3.85
C TYR A 90 3.43 -10.57 3.88
N LEU A 91 3.50 -9.25 4.00
CA LEU A 91 2.36 -8.36 4.15
C LEU A 91 2.37 -7.39 2.97
N SER A 92 1.20 -7.25 2.34
CA SER A 92 0.93 -6.24 1.31
C SER A 92 -0.18 -5.33 1.80
N PHE A 93 -0.07 -4.04 1.56
CA PHE A 93 -1.03 -3.03 1.97
C PHE A 93 -1.56 -2.32 0.72
N ILE A 94 -2.78 -2.64 0.33
CA ILE A 94 -3.35 -2.24 -0.96
C ILE A 94 -4.58 -1.37 -0.70
N GLY A 95 -4.81 -0.35 -1.54
CA GLY A 95 -6.03 0.45 -1.51
C GLY A 95 -7.21 -0.32 -2.12
N SER A 96 -8.42 -0.11 -1.61
CA SER A 96 -9.62 -0.74 -2.21
C SER A 96 -9.92 -0.26 -3.63
N ASP A 97 -9.33 0.87 -4.05
CA ASP A 97 -9.41 1.47 -5.38
C ASP A 97 -8.35 0.99 -6.37
N ASP A 98 -7.39 0.18 -5.92
CA ASP A 98 -6.36 -0.42 -6.76
C ASP A 98 -6.86 -1.72 -7.39
N THR A 99 -6.29 -2.12 -8.53
CA THR A 99 -6.52 -3.45 -9.14
C THR A 99 -5.21 -4.10 -9.54
N PHE A 100 -5.16 -5.44 -9.62
CA PHE A 100 -3.98 -6.12 -10.15
C PHE A 100 -3.80 -5.84 -11.65
N ALA A 101 -2.55 -5.63 -12.08
CA ALA A 101 -2.23 -5.28 -13.46
C ALA A 101 -2.47 -6.44 -14.45
N GLY A 102 -2.41 -7.67 -13.94
CA GLY A 102 -2.70 -8.89 -14.68
C GLY A 102 -2.71 -10.12 -13.77
N PRO A 103 -3.07 -11.29 -14.32
CA PRO A 103 -3.28 -12.53 -13.56
C PRO A 103 -2.01 -13.06 -12.87
N ASP A 104 -0.81 -12.69 -13.34
CA ASP A 104 0.45 -13.14 -12.76
C ASP A 104 1.07 -12.16 -11.75
N SER A 105 0.39 -11.07 -11.42
CA SER A 105 0.93 -10.00 -10.55
C SER A 105 1.38 -10.53 -9.18
N LEU A 106 0.54 -11.34 -8.53
CA LEU A 106 0.89 -11.98 -7.26
C LEU A 106 1.95 -13.07 -7.43
N ALA A 107 1.96 -13.80 -8.55
CA ALA A 107 2.96 -14.83 -8.83
C ALA A 107 4.36 -14.23 -8.96
N LEU A 108 4.48 -13.10 -9.65
CA LEU A 108 5.73 -12.35 -9.79
C LEU A 108 6.27 -11.90 -8.42
N LEU A 109 5.41 -11.29 -7.60
CA LEU A 109 5.80 -10.87 -6.25
C LEU A 109 6.17 -12.06 -5.36
N ALA A 110 5.38 -13.13 -5.38
CA ALA A 110 5.63 -14.35 -4.61
C ALA A 110 6.95 -15.01 -5.00
N GLY A 111 7.29 -15.06 -6.29
CA GLY A 111 8.55 -15.62 -6.78
C GLY A 111 9.77 -14.90 -6.20
N LEU A 112 9.70 -13.57 -6.05
CA LEU A 112 10.78 -12.77 -5.46
C LEU A 112 11.02 -13.06 -3.98
N THR A 113 10.06 -13.68 -3.27
CA THR A 113 10.25 -14.08 -1.87
C THR A 113 11.33 -15.15 -1.69
N ALA A 114 11.62 -15.95 -2.74
CA ALA A 114 12.67 -16.95 -2.74
C ALA A 114 14.08 -16.36 -2.59
N THR A 115 14.25 -15.07 -2.88
CA THR A 115 15.52 -14.34 -2.65
C THR A 115 15.85 -14.16 -1.17
N GLY A 116 14.89 -14.39 -0.28
CA GLY A 116 15.05 -14.12 1.16
C GLY A 116 15.03 -12.64 1.52
N ALA A 117 14.62 -11.76 0.60
CA ALA A 117 14.45 -10.33 0.86
C ALA A 117 13.49 -10.06 2.03
N ASP A 118 13.71 -8.94 2.72
CA ASP A 118 12.83 -8.40 3.75
C ASP A 118 11.84 -7.40 3.15
N LEU A 119 12.22 -6.73 2.08
CA LEU A 119 11.39 -5.80 1.30
C LEU A 119 11.46 -6.13 -0.18
N ILE A 120 10.30 -6.42 -0.78
CA ILE A 120 10.15 -6.60 -2.22
C ILE A 120 9.38 -5.39 -2.75
N THR A 121 9.80 -4.84 -3.87
CA THR A 121 9.14 -3.70 -4.51
C THR A 121 8.94 -3.97 -5.99
N ALA A 122 7.86 -3.44 -6.57
CA ALA A 122 7.66 -3.44 -8.01
C ALA A 122 7.15 -2.07 -8.49
N ARG A 123 6.86 -1.96 -9.79
CA ARG A 123 6.23 -0.76 -10.34
C ARG A 123 4.71 -0.92 -10.34
N ASN A 124 4.02 0.21 -10.31
CA ASN A 124 2.59 0.30 -10.53
C ASN A 124 2.32 1.23 -11.71
N ALA A 125 1.21 1.00 -12.42
CA ALA A 125 0.68 1.90 -13.43
C ALA A 125 -0.29 2.87 -12.78
N TYR A 126 -0.10 4.16 -13.02
CA TYR A 126 -0.94 5.23 -12.47
C TYR A 126 -1.85 5.79 -13.55
N TYR A 127 -3.13 5.94 -13.21
CA TYR A 127 -4.17 6.46 -14.09
C TYR A 127 -4.85 7.67 -13.47
N ALA A 128 -5.32 8.61 -14.28
CA ALA A 128 -6.21 9.68 -13.82
C ALA A 128 -7.63 9.14 -13.58
N ALA A 129 -8.47 9.94 -12.93
CA ALA A 129 -9.86 9.57 -12.64
C ALA A 129 -10.71 9.30 -13.90
N ASP A 130 -10.34 9.88 -15.04
CA ASP A 130 -10.94 9.65 -16.35
C ASP A 130 -10.42 8.38 -17.06
N GLY A 131 -9.52 7.62 -16.41
CA GLY A 131 -8.91 6.42 -16.97
C GLY A 131 -7.68 6.67 -17.84
N ARG A 132 -7.24 7.91 -18.04
CA ARG A 132 -6.03 8.21 -18.82
C ARG A 132 -4.78 7.72 -18.10
N PHE A 133 -3.94 6.96 -18.80
CA PHE A 133 -2.62 6.56 -18.30
C PHE A 133 -1.73 7.77 -18.04
N LEU A 134 -1.07 7.79 -16.88
CA LEU A 134 -0.16 8.87 -16.47
C LEU A 134 1.30 8.43 -16.55
N ARG A 135 1.64 7.31 -15.90
CA ARG A 135 3.03 6.81 -15.82
C ARG A 135 3.10 5.42 -15.18
N HIS A 136 4.23 4.77 -15.38
CA HIS A 136 4.73 3.74 -14.46
C HIS A 136 5.57 4.39 -13.35
N TRP A 137 5.35 4.01 -12.10
CA TRP A 137 6.11 4.54 -10.97
C TRP A 137 6.39 3.46 -9.91
N GLY A 138 7.48 3.64 -9.18
CA GLY A 138 8.04 2.66 -8.25
C GLY A 138 9.52 2.41 -8.56
N SER A 139 10.31 2.26 -7.52
CA SER A 139 11.75 1.99 -7.61
C SER A 139 12.19 1.08 -6.48
N GLY A 140 13.38 0.50 -6.60
CA GLY A 140 13.98 -0.30 -5.54
C GLY A 140 14.35 0.53 -4.31
N TRP A 141 14.56 -0.18 -3.19
CA TRP A 141 14.96 0.45 -1.93
C TRP A 141 16.27 1.22 -2.09
N ASN A 142 16.21 2.52 -1.81
CA ASN A 142 17.38 3.37 -1.69
C ASN A 142 17.14 4.34 -0.55
N TRP A 143 17.69 4.02 0.63
CA TRP A 143 17.50 4.83 1.83
C TRP A 143 17.83 6.31 1.65
N ARG A 144 18.91 6.62 0.89
CA ARG A 144 19.34 8.01 0.66
C ARG A 144 18.32 8.81 -0.12
N ARG A 145 17.59 8.18 -1.03
CA ARG A 145 16.48 8.80 -1.78
C ARG A 145 15.19 8.78 -0.96
N GLN A 146 14.88 7.66 -0.31
CA GLN A 146 13.67 7.50 0.52
C GLN A 146 13.59 8.58 1.62
N ARG A 147 14.70 8.92 2.27
CA ARG A 147 14.74 9.98 3.30
C ARG A 147 14.47 11.40 2.76
N GLN A 148 14.46 11.61 1.44
CA GLN A 148 14.15 12.89 0.81
C GLN A 148 12.68 12.93 0.34
N SER A 149 12.23 11.85 -0.28
CA SER A 149 10.85 11.65 -0.72
C SER A 149 10.56 10.17 -0.91
N MET A 150 9.28 9.81 -0.90
CA MET A 150 8.85 8.44 -1.16
C MET A 150 9.21 8.05 -2.60
N THR A 151 10.02 7.00 -2.78
CA THR A 151 10.42 6.51 -4.11
C THR A 151 9.84 5.14 -4.45
N ILE A 152 9.32 4.44 -3.45
CA ILE A 152 8.66 3.14 -3.58
C ILE A 152 7.18 3.36 -3.83
N ALA A 153 6.62 2.60 -4.77
CA ALA A 153 5.18 2.48 -4.93
C ALA A 153 4.64 1.55 -3.84
N HIS A 154 4.16 2.13 -2.73
CA HIS A 154 3.75 1.37 -1.55
C HIS A 154 2.72 0.28 -1.79
N PRO A 155 1.65 0.48 -2.60
CA PRO A 155 0.72 -0.62 -2.88
C PRO A 155 1.42 -1.83 -3.52
N GLY A 156 2.49 -1.58 -4.27
CA GLY A 156 3.25 -2.58 -5.00
C GLY A 156 4.44 -3.17 -4.23
N MET A 157 4.38 -3.21 -2.89
CA MET A 157 5.46 -3.74 -2.07
C MET A 157 5.01 -4.95 -1.25
N LEU A 158 5.93 -5.88 -0.98
CA LEU A 158 5.78 -6.88 0.07
C LEU A 158 6.79 -6.61 1.19
N LEU A 159 6.30 -6.60 2.41
CA LEU A 159 7.11 -6.47 3.62
C LEU A 159 7.11 -7.79 4.39
N ARG A 160 8.29 -8.28 4.77
CA ARG A 160 8.37 -9.43 5.67
C ARG A 160 7.75 -9.06 7.02
N ARG A 161 6.85 -9.91 7.53
CA ARG A 161 6.15 -9.70 8.82
C ARG A 161 7.08 -9.31 9.96
N ALA A 162 8.24 -9.97 10.05
CA ALA A 162 9.25 -9.72 11.08
C ALA A 162 9.75 -8.25 11.14
N LEU A 163 9.57 -7.46 10.07
CA LEU A 163 9.86 -6.03 10.11
C LEU A 163 8.91 -5.26 11.04
N PHE A 164 7.63 -5.63 11.10
CA PHE A 164 6.66 -4.98 12.00
C PHE A 164 6.87 -5.39 13.46
N GLU A 165 7.33 -6.62 13.71
CA GLU A 165 7.76 -7.06 15.04
C GLU A 165 8.98 -6.26 15.53
N ARG A 166 9.90 -5.93 14.62
CA ARG A 166 11.15 -5.23 14.94
C ARG A 166 11.01 -3.69 15.01
N PHE A 167 10.23 -3.10 14.11
CA PHE A 167 10.13 -1.63 13.95
C PHE A 167 8.77 -1.05 14.38
N GLY A 168 7.88 -1.91 14.91
CA GLY A 168 6.56 -1.56 15.39
C GLY A 168 5.52 -1.42 14.28
N ALA A 169 4.28 -1.18 14.70
CA ALA A 169 3.14 -0.93 13.82
C ALA A 169 3.14 0.51 13.25
N PHE A 170 2.19 0.82 12.37
CA PHE A 170 2.00 2.18 11.85
C PHE A 170 1.60 3.15 12.97
N ASP A 171 2.09 4.39 12.91
CA ASP A 171 1.67 5.44 13.83
C ASP A 171 0.34 6.06 13.36
N THR A 172 -0.74 5.80 14.09
CA THR A 172 -2.10 6.25 13.76
C THR A 172 -2.31 7.76 13.92
N SER A 173 -1.32 8.49 14.44
CA SER A 173 -1.34 9.96 14.44
C SER A 173 -1.00 10.56 13.06
N PHE A 174 -0.55 9.75 12.11
CA PHE A 174 -0.50 10.11 10.69
C PHE A 174 -1.82 9.75 10.02
N ARG A 175 -2.27 10.57 9.06
CA ARG A 175 -3.52 10.33 8.32
C ARG A 175 -3.29 10.05 6.83
N ILE A 176 -2.12 10.43 6.32
CA ILE A 176 -1.79 10.33 4.90
C ILE A 176 -0.40 9.76 4.66
N CYS A 177 0.59 10.08 5.50
CA CYS A 177 2.00 9.70 5.27
C CYS A 177 2.59 8.77 6.34
N GLY A 178 1.75 7.98 7.01
CA GLY A 178 2.17 6.98 8.01
C GLY A 178 2.94 5.81 7.39
N ASP A 179 2.70 5.49 6.12
CA ASP A 179 3.47 4.53 5.33
C ASP A 179 4.88 5.05 5.01
N TYR A 180 4.98 6.31 4.58
CA TYR A 180 6.25 6.99 4.39
C TYR A 180 7.04 7.06 5.70
N GLU A 181 6.39 7.47 6.79
CA GLU A 181 7.00 7.52 8.11
C GLU A 181 7.50 6.14 8.56
N TRP A 182 6.71 5.09 8.36
CA TRP A 182 7.10 3.74 8.75
C TRP A 182 8.31 3.26 7.95
N LEU A 183 8.35 3.53 6.64
CA LEU A 183 9.52 3.24 5.81
C LEU A 183 10.77 4.00 6.27
N LEU A 184 10.63 5.20 6.88
CA LEU A 184 11.76 5.93 7.47
C LEU A 184 12.39 5.23 8.69
N ARG A 185 11.75 4.19 9.25
CA ARG A 185 12.32 3.41 10.35
C ARG A 185 13.29 2.33 9.86
N LEU A 186 13.24 1.98 8.57
CA LEU A 186 14.00 0.86 8.02
C LEU A 186 15.47 1.24 7.74
N PRO A 187 16.41 0.30 7.90
CA PRO A 187 17.83 0.57 7.73
C PRO A 187 18.25 0.67 6.25
N GLN A 188 19.35 1.37 5.99
CA GLN A 188 19.95 1.44 4.66
C GLN A 188 20.32 0.06 4.08
N GLY A 189 20.86 -0.84 4.91
CA GLY A 189 21.30 -2.18 4.52
C GLY A 189 20.21 -3.24 4.50
N LEU A 190 18.93 -2.84 4.38
CA LEU A 190 17.82 -3.79 4.30
C LEU A 190 17.99 -4.72 3.09
N ARG A 191 17.77 -6.02 3.28
CA ARG A 191 17.76 -6.97 2.16
C ARG A 191 16.52 -6.70 1.33
N SER A 192 16.71 -6.17 0.13
CA SER A 192 15.60 -5.79 -0.74
C SER A 192 15.81 -6.25 -2.17
N VAL A 193 14.72 -6.53 -2.86
CA VAL A 193 14.72 -6.82 -4.30
C VAL A 193 13.65 -5.96 -5.00
N HIS A 194 13.92 -5.60 -6.24
CA HIS A 194 13.03 -4.79 -7.06
C HIS A 194 12.73 -5.50 -8.37
N SER A 195 11.45 -5.56 -8.76
CA SER A 195 11.05 -5.89 -10.13
C SER A 195 10.68 -4.63 -10.91
N SER A 196 11.06 -4.59 -12.18
CA SER A 196 10.59 -3.59 -13.14
C SER A 196 9.18 -3.85 -13.68
N ASP A 197 8.59 -5.01 -13.37
CA ASP A 197 7.24 -5.38 -13.76
C ASP A 197 6.20 -4.48 -13.10
N VAL A 198 5.07 -4.33 -13.79
CA VAL A 198 3.91 -3.60 -13.27
C VAL A 198 2.95 -4.59 -12.63
N ILE A 199 2.61 -4.38 -11.36
CA ILE A 199 1.78 -5.34 -10.60
C ILE A 199 0.41 -4.81 -10.18
N LEU A 200 0.24 -3.49 -10.13
CA LEU A 200 -1.02 -2.86 -9.80
C LEU A 200 -1.33 -1.70 -10.75
N ASN A 201 -2.61 -1.51 -11.00
CA ASN A 201 -3.19 -0.30 -11.55
C ASN A 201 -3.73 0.54 -10.39
N VAL A 202 -3.25 1.77 -10.29
CA VAL A 202 -3.57 2.71 -9.20
C VAL A 202 -4.27 3.93 -9.79
N VAL A 203 -5.42 4.30 -9.25
CA VAL A 203 -6.12 5.52 -9.66
C VAL A 203 -5.60 6.70 -8.83
N GLN A 204 -5.08 7.71 -9.50
CA GLN A 204 -4.51 8.91 -8.90
C GLN A 204 -5.61 9.90 -8.42
N ALA A 205 -6.66 9.38 -7.78
CA ALA A 205 -7.75 10.13 -7.15
C ALA A 205 -7.73 10.06 -5.61
N GLY A 206 -6.78 9.30 -5.03
CA GLY A 206 -6.68 9.10 -3.59
C GLY A 206 -6.35 10.35 -2.76
N VAL A 207 -6.47 10.23 -1.44
CA VAL A 207 -6.32 11.31 -0.45
C VAL A 207 -4.98 12.06 -0.59
N SER A 208 -3.91 11.36 -0.96
CA SER A 208 -2.58 11.92 -1.17
C SER A 208 -2.49 12.91 -2.35
N HIS A 209 -3.44 12.88 -3.28
CA HIS A 209 -3.50 13.81 -4.41
C HIS A 209 -4.48 14.96 -4.19
N THR A 210 -5.54 14.73 -3.43
CA THR A 210 -6.54 15.77 -3.14
C THR A 210 -6.14 16.69 -1.98
N ARG A 211 -5.21 16.25 -1.10
CA ARG A 211 -4.75 17.01 0.08
C ARG A 211 -3.26 17.29 0.10
N ILE A 212 -2.72 17.81 -0.99
CA ILE A 212 -1.28 18.03 -1.20
C ILE A 212 -0.60 18.80 -0.05
N ALA A 213 -1.22 19.86 0.48
CA ALA A 213 -0.65 20.61 1.59
C ALA A 213 -0.52 19.77 2.89
N ALA A 214 -1.52 18.91 3.15
CA ALA A 214 -1.48 18.01 4.31
C ALA A 214 -0.42 16.91 4.13
N VAL A 215 -0.24 16.39 2.91
CA VAL A 215 0.83 15.45 2.57
C VAL A 215 2.20 16.06 2.88
N TYR A 216 2.47 17.27 2.42
CA TYR A 216 3.75 17.93 2.68
C TYR A 216 3.99 18.17 4.18
N ARG A 217 2.95 18.54 4.92
CA ARG A 217 3.05 18.74 6.37
C ARG A 217 3.35 17.44 7.12
N GLU A 218 2.65 16.35 6.78
CA GLU A 218 2.92 15.05 7.41
C GLU A 218 4.26 14.47 6.99
N THR A 219 4.66 14.61 5.72
CA THR A 219 5.99 14.24 5.23
C THR A 219 7.09 14.97 6.01
N PHE A 220 6.96 16.29 6.18
CA PHE A 220 7.90 17.08 6.96
C PHE A 220 7.95 16.65 8.42
N ARG A 221 6.78 16.37 9.04
CA ARG A 221 6.71 15.85 10.41
C ARG A 221 7.45 14.51 10.55
N ALA A 222 7.25 13.59 9.60
CA ALA A 222 7.94 12.30 9.56
C ALA A 222 9.46 12.48 9.42
N GLN A 223 9.90 13.36 8.53
CA GLN A 223 11.33 13.68 8.35
C GLN A 223 11.92 14.30 9.62
N CYS A 224 11.26 15.26 10.25
CA CYS A 224 11.75 15.90 11.48
C CYS A 224 11.95 14.88 12.60
N ARG A 225 11.04 13.91 12.72
CA ARG A 225 11.12 12.84 13.73
C ARG A 225 12.35 11.95 13.56
N HIS A 226 12.73 11.61 12.33
CA HIS A 226 13.74 10.59 12.05
C HIS A 226 15.08 11.13 11.56
N LEU A 227 15.11 12.34 10.99
CA LEU A 227 16.26 12.94 10.30
C LEU A 227 16.72 14.26 10.94
N GLY A 228 15.96 14.79 11.90
CA GLY A 228 16.21 16.09 12.53
C GLY A 228 15.74 17.28 11.71
N LEU A 229 15.59 18.43 12.38
CA LEU A 229 14.98 19.64 11.80
C LEU A 229 15.81 20.23 10.64
N GLY A 230 17.14 20.28 10.77
CA GLY A 230 18.01 20.91 9.76
C GLY A 230 17.94 20.23 8.40
N TRP A 231 18.04 18.90 8.37
CA TRP A 231 17.91 18.12 7.13
C TRP A 231 16.49 18.22 6.54
N SER A 232 15.48 18.12 7.40
CA SER A 232 14.06 18.18 7.02
C SER A 232 13.70 19.53 6.41
N ALA A 233 14.25 20.64 6.92
CA ALA A 233 14.02 21.98 6.35
C ALA A 233 14.55 22.09 4.91
N GLY A 234 15.73 21.50 4.63
CA GLY A 234 16.27 21.43 3.26
C GLY A 234 15.39 20.60 2.32
N CYS A 235 14.90 19.44 2.77
CA CYS A 235 13.97 18.61 2.00
C CYS A 235 12.65 19.34 1.74
N TRP A 236 12.12 20.03 2.76
CA TRP A 236 10.89 20.80 2.66
C TRP A 236 11.00 21.93 1.64
N LEU A 237 12.10 22.70 1.66
CA LEU A 237 12.35 23.76 0.68
C LEU A 237 12.37 23.21 -0.75
N LEU A 238 13.09 22.10 -0.99
CA LEU A 238 13.14 21.46 -2.32
C LEU A 238 11.77 20.98 -2.79
N ASN A 239 11.01 20.33 -1.89
CA ASN A 239 9.67 19.84 -2.17
C ASN A 239 8.68 20.99 -2.43
N TRP A 240 8.78 22.09 -1.68
CA TRP A 240 7.93 23.27 -1.85
C TRP A 240 8.23 24.02 -3.15
N LEU A 241 9.51 24.13 -3.54
CA LEU A 241 9.91 24.66 -4.85
C LEU A 241 9.35 23.81 -6.00
N GLN A 242 9.37 22.48 -5.86
CA GLN A 242 8.75 21.59 -6.85
C GLN A 242 7.23 21.75 -6.89
N TYR A 243 6.57 21.90 -5.74
CA TYR A 243 5.13 22.16 -5.67
C TYR A 243 4.73 23.47 -6.33
N GLY A 244 5.43 24.56 -6.01
CA GLY A 244 5.23 25.87 -6.64
C GLY A 244 5.37 25.79 -8.15
N ARG A 245 6.40 25.10 -8.66
CA ARG A 245 6.57 24.86 -10.10
C ARG A 245 5.38 24.12 -10.71
N ARG A 246 4.86 23.07 -10.06
CA ARG A 246 3.70 22.29 -10.55
C ARG A 246 2.40 23.10 -10.61
N ARG A 247 2.19 24.01 -9.65
CA ARG A 247 1.06 24.95 -9.69
C ARG A 247 1.19 25.97 -10.81
N CYS A 248 2.37 26.54 -11.03
CA CYS A 248 2.60 27.52 -12.09
C CYS A 248 2.38 26.94 -13.51
N ILE A 249 2.53 25.62 -13.68
CA ILE A 249 2.36 24.92 -14.97
C ILE A 249 1.02 24.17 -15.09
N GLY A 250 0.08 24.35 -14.15
CA GLY A 250 -1.27 23.76 -14.24
C GLY A 250 -1.31 22.23 -14.10
N LEU A 251 -0.33 21.62 -13.45
CA LEU A 251 -0.22 20.15 -13.25
C LEU A 251 -0.56 19.69 -11.83
N ALA A 252 -1.22 20.54 -11.04
CA ALA A 252 -1.52 20.31 -9.62
C ALA A 252 -3.03 20.31 -9.35
#